data_AF-A0A933BD02-F1
#
_entry.id   AF-A0A933BD02-F1
#
_cell.length_a   1.000
_cell.length_b   1.000
_cell.length_c   1.000
_cell.angle_alpha   90.00
_cell.angle_beta   90.00
_cell.angle_gamma   90.00
#
_symmetry.space_group_name_H-M   'P 1'
#
loop_
_entity.id
_entity.type
_entity.pdbx_description
1 polymer ?
#
loop_
_entity_poly.entity_id
_entity_poly.type
_entity_poly.pdbx_seq_one_letter_code
_entity_poly.pdbx_strand_id
1 'polypeptide(L)'
;MSSSDSAALGALILMLGGLNLLACALALSGLATGLSPAAWSWFFFAHFLALILGGMGLLAWRFSRGEIDYRALSEHLVAIGCYVLALSLAGAWARSRPQAGLIPGLWLLAYGWGLWRGRRFGFF
;
A
#
# COMPACT_ATOMS: atom_id res chain seq x y z
N MET A 1 8.13 -13.03 12.24
CA MET A 1 6.75 -12.96 11.73
C MET A 1 6.24 -14.38 11.62
N SER A 2 5.17 -14.73 12.34
CA SER A 2 4.47 -15.99 12.05
C SER A 2 3.97 -15.93 10.60
N SER A 3 3.86 -17.08 9.94
CA SER A 3 3.34 -17.12 8.56
C SER A 3 1.92 -16.57 8.47
N SER A 4 1.11 -16.71 9.53
CA SER A 4 -0.29 -16.26 9.58
C SER A 4 -0.43 -14.74 9.66
N ASP A 5 0.38 -14.04 10.47
CA ASP A 5 0.28 -12.58 10.62
C ASP A 5 0.69 -11.86 9.33
N SER A 6 1.71 -12.42 8.68
CA SER A 6 2.18 -11.98 7.36
C SER A 6 1.11 -12.16 6.28
N ALA A 7 0.43 -13.30 6.32
CA ALA A 7 -0.65 -13.60 5.40
C ALA A 7 -1.84 -12.65 5.58
N ALA A 8 -2.22 -12.34 6.83
CA ALA A 8 -3.32 -11.43 7.13
C ALA A 8 -3.03 -9.99 6.68
N LEU A 9 -1.84 -9.46 7.01
CA LEU A 9 -1.42 -8.13 6.54
C LEU A 9 -1.29 -8.10 5.01
N GLY A 10 -0.74 -9.15 4.41
CA GLY A 10 -0.64 -9.29 2.95
C GLY A 10 -2.00 -9.28 2.27
N ALA A 11 -2.98 -10.03 2.80
CA ALA A 11 -4.35 -10.06 2.29
C ALA A 11 -5.04 -8.68 2.39
N LEU A 12 -4.85 -7.97 3.51
CA LEU A 12 -5.36 -6.61 3.68
C LEU A 12 -4.77 -5.66 2.63
N ILE A 13 -3.45 -5.69 2.44
CA ILE A 13 -2.75 -4.82 1.48
C ILE A 13 -3.14 -5.18 0.03
N LEU A 14 -3.36 -6.47 -0.27
CA LEU A 14 -3.88 -6.91 -1.57
C LEU A 14 -5.28 -6.35 -1.83
N MET A 15 -6.19 -6.43 -0.84
CA MET A 15 -7.54 -5.88 -0.96
C MET A 15 -7.48 -4.36 -1.20
N LEU A 16 -6.66 -3.63 -0.45
CA LEU A 16 -6.48 -2.19 -0.59
C LEU A 16 -5.86 -1.82 -1.95
N GLY A 17 -4.85 -2.56 -2.41
CA GLY A 17 -4.27 -2.37 -3.75
C GLY A 17 -5.30 -2.60 -4.86
N GLY A 18 -6.14 -3.62 -4.73
CA GLY A 18 -7.22 -3.91 -5.66
C GLY A 18 -8.28 -2.81 -5.71
N LEU A 19 -8.72 -2.31 -4.54
CA LEU A 19 -9.65 -1.18 -4.45
C LEU A 19 -9.06 0.09 -5.07
N ASN A 20 -7.77 0.35 -4.86
CA ASN A 20 -7.08 1.48 -5.46
C ASN A 20 -7.07 1.39 -7.00
N LEU A 21 -6.73 0.22 -7.55
CA LEU A 21 -6.74 -0.01 -8.99
C LEU A 21 -8.14 0.09 -9.59
N LEU A 22 -9.15 -0.46 -8.92
CA LEU A 22 -10.53 -0.38 -9.39
C LEU A 22 -10.98 1.09 -9.45
N ALA A 23 -10.72 1.87 -8.40
CA ALA A 23 -11.07 3.29 -8.37
C ALA A 23 -10.35 4.05 -9.50
N CYS A 24 -9.05 3.84 -9.67
CA CYS A 24 -8.27 4.49 -10.72
C CYS A 24 -8.71 4.05 -12.13
N ALA A 25 -9.05 2.78 -12.34
CA ALA A 25 -9.57 2.29 -13.61
C ALA A 25 -10.94 2.90 -13.96
N LEU A 26 -11.82 3.05 -12.96
CA LEU A 26 -13.10 3.75 -13.11
C LEU A 26 -12.94 5.25 -13.38
N ALA A 27 -11.89 5.87 -12.83
CA ALA A 27 -11.54 7.25 -13.16
C ALA A 27 -11.04 7.39 -14.60
N LEU A 28 -10.21 6.45 -15.06
CA LEU A 28 -9.69 6.41 -16.43
C LEU A 28 -10.79 6.12 -17.47
N SER A 29 -11.82 5.34 -17.12
CA SER A 29 -12.95 5.07 -18.01
C SER A 29 -13.99 6.20 -18.07
N GLY A 30 -13.79 7.28 -17.30
CA GLY A 30 -14.71 8.41 -17.24
C GLY A 30 -15.93 8.20 -16.33
N LEU A 31 -16.12 6.99 -15.79
CA LEU A 31 -17.28 6.64 -14.94
C LEU A 31 -17.20 7.26 -13.54
N ALA A 32 -16.01 7.62 -13.06
CA ALA A 32 -15.79 8.25 -11.75
C ALA A 32 -15.47 9.76 -11.82
N THR A 33 -15.81 10.42 -12.93
CA THR A 33 -15.54 11.87 -13.16
C THR A 33 -16.31 12.81 -12.22
N GLY A 34 -17.33 12.30 -11.51
CA GLY A 34 -18.11 13.08 -10.54
C GLY A 34 -17.48 13.26 -9.16
N LEU A 35 -16.34 12.63 -8.88
CA LEU A 35 -15.67 12.75 -7.58
C LEU A 35 -14.82 14.02 -7.49
N SER A 36 -14.98 14.75 -6.39
CA SER A 36 -14.18 15.96 -6.15
C SER A 36 -12.69 15.63 -5.93
N PRO A 37 -11.76 16.56 -6.20
CA PRO A 37 -10.34 16.38 -5.89
C PRO A 37 -10.09 16.04 -4.41
N ALA A 38 -10.91 16.60 -3.51
CA ALA A 38 -10.85 16.29 -2.09
C ALA A 38 -11.19 14.82 -1.79
N ALA A 39 -12.21 14.26 -2.44
CA ALA A 39 -12.58 12.86 -2.27
C ALA A 39 -11.44 11.92 -2.73
N TRP A 40 -10.79 12.24 -3.86
CA TRP A 40 -9.61 11.52 -4.32
C TRP A 40 -8.44 11.61 -3.34
N SER A 41 -8.15 12.81 -2.82
CA SER A 41 -7.10 12.99 -1.81
C SER A 41 -7.36 12.17 -0.56
N TRP A 42 -8.59 12.18 -0.04
CA TRP A 42 -8.98 11.37 1.13
C TRP A 42 -8.89 9.87 0.85
N PHE A 43 -9.26 9.43 -0.35
CA PHE A 43 -9.15 8.04 -0.75
C PHE A 43 -7.71 7.54 -0.76
N PHE A 44 -6.78 8.26 -1.40
CA PHE A 44 -5.36 7.89 -1.39
C PHE A 44 -4.73 8.00 0.00
N PHE A 45 -5.12 9.01 0.78
CA PHE A 45 -4.70 9.17 2.16
C PHE A 45 -5.17 8.01 3.06
N ALA A 46 -6.39 7.51 2.89
CA ALA A 46 -6.89 6.36 3.64
C ALA A 46 -6.07 5.09 3.38
N HIS A 47 -5.62 4.88 2.13
CA HIS A 47 -4.74 3.74 1.78
C HIS A 47 -3.35 3.89 2.39
N PHE A 48 -2.80 5.11 2.38
CA PHE A 48 -1.55 5.42 3.08
C PHE A 48 -1.66 5.18 4.59
N LEU A 49 -2.73 5.65 5.20
CA LEU A 49 -2.98 5.48 6.63
C LEU A 49 -3.15 4.00 6.99
N ALA A 50 -3.85 3.22 6.15
CA ALA A 50 -4.02 1.78 6.34
C ALA A 50 -2.68 1.03 6.25
N LEU A 51 -1.79 1.43 5.33
CA LEU A 51 -0.45 0.86 5.21
C LEU A 51 0.36 1.08 6.49
N ILE A 52 0.37 2.32 6.99
CA ILE A 52 1.11 2.70 8.21
C ILE A 52 0.50 2.04 9.44
N LEU A 53 -0.79 2.25 9.70
CA LEU A 53 -1.43 1.75 10.92
C LEU A 53 -1.48 0.24 10.94
N GLY A 54 -1.69 -0.41 9.79
CA GLY A 54 -1.71 -1.87 9.67
C GLY A 54 -0.37 -2.50 10.06
N GLY A 55 0.73 -2.04 9.46
CA GLY A 55 2.03 -2.64 9.76
C GLY A 55 2.65 -2.15 11.07
N MET A 56 2.49 -0.87 11.44
CA MET A 56 2.95 -0.38 12.74
C MET A 56 2.16 -0.99 13.89
N GLY A 57 0.84 -1.18 13.74
CA GLY A 57 0.00 -1.86 14.73
C GLY A 57 0.42 -3.33 14.92
N LEU A 58 0.71 -4.04 13.83
CA LEU A 58 1.23 -5.41 13.89
C LEU A 58 2.59 -5.47 14.60
N LEU A 59 3.50 -4.55 14.28
CA LEU A 59 4.82 -4.47 14.93
C LEU A 59 4.71 -4.12 16.42
N ALA A 60 3.83 -3.20 16.79
CA ALA A 60 3.56 -2.83 18.18
C ALA A 60 2.98 -4.01 18.99
N TRP A 61 2.07 -4.78 18.39
CA TRP A 61 1.53 -6.00 18.99
C TRP A 61 2.61 -7.07 19.24
N ARG A 62 3.60 -7.17 18.35
CA ARG A 62 4.72 -8.10 18.55
C ARG A 62 5.68 -7.59 19.63
N PHE A 63 5.91 -6.29 19.67
CA PHE A 63 6.70 -5.67 20.72
C PHE A 63 6.10 -5.93 22.11
N SER A 64 4.77 -5.84 22.26
CA SER A 64 4.09 -6.13 23.53
C SER A 64 4.19 -7.61 23.95
N ARG A 65 4.51 -8.51 23.02
CA ARG A 65 4.78 -9.94 23.27
C ARG A 65 6.28 -10.27 23.40
N GLY A 66 7.16 -9.27 23.37
CA GLY A 66 8.62 -9.46 23.45
C GLY A 66 9.26 -9.99 22.16
N GLU A 67 8.53 -10.03 21.05
CA GLU A 67 9.04 -10.53 19.76
C GLU A 67 9.54 -9.38 18.87
N ILE A 68 10.73 -8.87 19.16
CA ILE A 68 11.29 -7.74 18.41
C ILE A 68 11.97 -8.23 17.12
N ASP A 69 11.50 -7.75 15.96
CA ASP A 69 12.03 -8.10 14.64
C ASP A 69 12.37 -6.79 13.88
N TYR A 70 13.58 -6.26 14.14
CA TYR A 70 14.05 -5.00 13.56
C TYR A 70 14.14 -5.04 12.03
N ARG A 71 14.34 -6.22 11.45
CA ARG A 71 14.32 -6.42 9.99
C ARG A 71 12.92 -6.23 9.42
N ALA A 72 11.90 -6.79 10.07
CA ALA A 72 10.52 -6.56 9.64
C ALA A 72 10.11 -5.08 9.77
N LEU A 73 10.60 -4.39 10.80
CA LEU A 73 10.42 -2.94 10.96
C LEU A 73 11.09 -2.15 9.83
N SER A 74 12.36 -2.44 9.51
CA SER A 74 13.08 -1.73 8.44
C SER A 74 12.45 -1.96 7.07
N GLU A 75 12.09 -3.21 6.75
CA GLU A 75 11.38 -3.57 5.51
C GLU A 75 10.04 -2.83 5.39
N HIS A 76 9.30 -2.67 6.50
CA HIS A 76 8.04 -1.95 6.50
C HIS A 76 8.22 -0.43 6.35
N LEU A 77 9.25 0.17 6.96
CA LEU A 77 9.58 1.59 6.75
C LEU A 77 9.99 1.88 5.31
N VAL A 78 10.80 1.00 4.70
CA VAL A 78 11.16 1.08 3.28
C VAL A 78 9.91 0.98 2.40
N ALA A 79 9.00 0.05 2.72
CA ALA A 79 7.75 -0.11 2.00
C ALA A 79 6.90 1.18 2.03
N ILE A 80 6.75 1.82 3.20
CA ILE A 80 6.07 3.12 3.33
C ILE A 80 6.75 4.19 2.45
N GLY A 81 8.09 4.27 2.49
CA GLY A 81 8.85 5.22 1.67
C GLY A 81 8.65 5.00 0.17
N CYS A 82 8.70 3.75 -0.29
CA CYS A 82 8.43 3.40 -1.69
C CYS A 82 7.01 3.76 -2.12
N TYR A 83 6.01 3.57 -1.25
CA TYR A 83 4.63 3.95 -1.54
C TYR A 83 4.48 5.47 -1.70
N VAL A 84 5.10 6.27 -0.83
CA VAL A 84 5.09 7.74 -0.93
C VAL A 84 5.76 8.21 -2.22
N LEU A 85 6.89 7.58 -2.61
CA LEU A 85 7.55 7.85 -3.88
C LEU A 85 6.64 7.51 -5.07
N ALA A 86 5.99 6.34 -5.04
CA ALA A 86 5.03 5.93 -6.07
C ALA A 86 3.88 6.93 -6.22
N LEU A 87 3.33 7.43 -5.11
CA LEU A 87 2.27 8.44 -5.08
C LEU A 87 2.74 9.80 -5.64
N SER A 88 3.95 10.21 -5.26
CA SER A 88 4.54 11.48 -5.72
C SER A 88 4.84 11.46 -7.22
N LEU A 89 5.41 10.35 -7.71
CA LEU A 89 5.67 10.14 -9.14
C LEU A 89 4.37 10.04 -9.95
N ALA A 90 3.37 9.32 -9.42
CA ALA A 90 2.04 9.25 -10.01
C ALA A 90 1.42 10.65 -10.14
N GLY A 91 1.48 11.46 -9.08
CA GLY A 91 1.00 12.84 -9.10
C GLY A 91 1.74 13.74 -10.09
N ALA A 92 3.07 13.64 -10.15
CA ALA A 92 3.90 14.43 -11.07
C ALA A 92 3.61 14.12 -12.54
N TRP A 93 3.32 12.85 -12.86
CA TRP A 93 3.04 12.42 -14.23
C TRP A 93 1.56 12.33 -14.59
N ALA A 94 0.63 12.48 -13.64
CA ALA A 94 -0.80 12.32 -13.88
C ALA A 94 -1.35 13.22 -15.01
N ARG A 95 -0.81 14.43 -15.18
CA ARG A 95 -1.25 15.38 -16.22
C ARG A 95 -0.94 14.90 -17.64
N SER A 96 0.21 14.26 -17.85
CA SER A 96 0.66 13.80 -19.18
C SER A 96 0.40 12.31 -19.39
N ARG A 97 0.29 11.54 -18.32
CA ARG A 97 0.05 10.10 -18.30
C ARG A 97 -0.94 9.75 -17.18
N PRO A 98 -2.25 9.84 -17.43
CA PRO A 98 -3.28 9.51 -16.44
C PRO A 98 -3.12 8.10 -15.86
N GLN A 99 -2.58 7.18 -16.67
CA GLN A 99 -2.23 5.80 -16.30
C GLN A 99 -1.27 5.72 -15.10
N ALA A 100 -0.47 6.76 -14.86
CA ALA A 100 0.46 6.82 -13.72
C ALA A 100 -0.28 6.73 -12.37
N GLY A 101 -1.57 7.08 -12.32
CA GLY A 101 -2.43 6.89 -11.15
C GLY A 101 -2.60 5.43 -10.72
N LEU A 102 -2.31 4.45 -11.58
CA LEU A 102 -2.35 3.02 -11.26
C LEU A 102 -1.11 2.54 -10.50
N ILE A 103 -0.01 3.29 -10.54
CA ILE A 103 1.28 2.88 -9.96
C ILE A 103 1.18 2.58 -8.45
N PRO A 104 0.54 3.43 -7.61
CA PRO A 104 0.41 3.13 -6.18
C PRO A 104 -0.36 1.84 -5.92
N GLY A 105 -1.46 1.59 -6.65
CA GLY A 105 -2.26 0.37 -6.53
C GLY A 105 -1.49 -0.89 -6.96
N LEU A 106 -0.76 -0.83 -8.08
CA LEU A 106 0.09 -1.93 -8.55
C LEU A 106 1.20 -2.26 -7.55
N TRP A 107 1.81 -1.22 -6.96
CA TRP A 107 2.83 -1.38 -5.94
C TRP A 107 2.27 -2.04 -4.67
N LEU A 108 1.09 -1.61 -4.20
CA LEU A 108 0.41 -2.25 -3.07
C LEU A 108 0.12 -3.73 -3.34
N LEU A 109 -0.35 -4.08 -4.53
CA LEU A 109 -0.57 -5.48 -4.89
C LEU A 109 0.72 -6.29 -4.84
N ALA A 110 1.81 -5.77 -5.41
CA ALA A 110 3.11 -6.43 -5.37
C ALA A 110 3.61 -6.65 -3.94
N TYR A 111 3.46 -5.63 -3.07
CA TYR A 111 3.85 -5.73 -1.68
C TYR A 111 2.99 -6.71 -0.89
N GLY A 112 1.66 -6.60 -0.99
CA GLY A 112 0.71 -7.47 -0.31
C GLY A 112 0.89 -8.93 -0.73
N TRP A 113 1.17 -9.19 -2.00
CA TRP A 113 1.48 -10.53 -2.51
C TRP A 113 2.75 -11.12 -1.90
N GLY A 114 3.80 -10.31 -1.78
CA GLY A 114 5.05 -10.70 -1.12
C GLY A 114 4.78 -11.15 0.31
N LEU A 115 4.10 -10.31 1.09
CA LEU A 115 3.72 -10.62 2.48
C LEU A 115 2.83 -11.86 2.59
N TRP A 116 1.85 -12.00 1.68
CA TRP A 116 0.93 -13.14 1.68
C TRP A 116 1.63 -14.48 1.48
N ARG A 117 2.66 -14.51 0.62
CA ARG A 117 3.51 -15.68 0.41
C ARG A 117 4.61 -15.86 1.46
N GLY A 118 4.62 -15.04 2.52
CA GLY A 118 5.69 -15.04 3.52
C GLY A 118 7.04 -14.53 2.99
N ARG A 119 7.07 -13.93 1.80
CA ARG A 119 8.27 -13.28 1.25
C ARG A 119 8.37 -11.89 1.85
N ARG A 120 9.33 -11.75 2.77
CA ARG A 120 9.84 -10.45 3.22
C ARG A 120 10.52 -9.74 2.04
N PHE A 121 10.41 -8.41 1.96
CA PHE A 121 10.96 -7.64 0.85
C PHE A 121 12.48 -7.86 0.80
N GLY A 122 12.93 -8.72 -0.12
CA GLY A 122 14.34 -8.94 -0.39
C GLY A 122 14.81 -7.89 -1.37
N PHE A 123 15.27 -6.75 -0.88
CA PHE A 123 16.39 -6.10 -1.53
C PHE A 123 17.64 -6.82 -1.01
N PHE A 124 18.09 -7.80 -1.79
CA PHE A 124 19.30 -8.61 -1.63
C PHE A 124 19.30 -9.63 -0.47
#